data_AF-A0A8S3JCE5-F1
#
_entry.id   AF-A0A8S3JCE5-F1
#
_cell.length_a   1.000
_cell.length_b   1.000
_cell.length_c   1.000
_cell.angle_alpha   90.00
_cell.angle_beta   90.00
_cell.angle_gamma   90.00
#
_symmetry.space_group_name_H-M   'P 1'
#
loop_
_entity.id
_entity.type
_entity.pdbx_description
1 polymer ?
#
loop_
_entity_poly.entity_id
_entity_poly.type
_entity_poly.pdbx_seq_one_letter_code
_entity_poly.pdbx_strand_id
1 'polypeptide(L)'
;MKRHKLTLDQKILLIKDSNDGNGLSVRKLAEKYSISKSSAASILTRRAEYQNDYLTNTNKGVKRKLKDDKGQHIDEVLFEWFTAQRAKHIPISGPLLQEKARQIAEECGLQPDEFKASNGWLEKFRNRHMIGYRQISDESASVCTTTTEEWKHRLLTIIN
;
A
#
# COMPACT_ATOMS: atom_id res chain seq x y z
N MET A 1 13.24 -11.88 22.30
CA MET A 1 12.05 -11.01 22.34
C MET A 1 11.69 -10.61 20.90
N LYS A 2 10.52 -11.01 20.36
CA LYS A 2 10.11 -10.66 18.98
C LYS A 2 9.86 -9.15 18.88
N ARG A 3 10.46 -8.47 17.90
CA ARG A 3 10.18 -7.05 17.62
C ARG A 3 8.74 -6.91 17.09
N HIS A 4 7.83 -6.40 17.91
CA HIS A 4 6.48 -6.04 17.49
C HIS A 4 6.53 -4.71 16.72
N LYS A 5 6.11 -4.72 15.45
CA LYS A 5 6.13 -3.53 14.57
C LYS A 5 4.71 -3.15 14.17
N LEU A 6 4.29 -1.95 14.57
CA LEU A 6 2.97 -1.40 14.27
C LEU A 6 2.80 -1.09 12.78
N THR A 7 1.57 -1.26 12.28
CA THR A 7 1.11 -0.76 10.96
C THR A 7 1.00 0.77 10.95
N LEU A 8 0.84 1.38 9.77
CA LEU A 8 0.59 2.82 9.67
C LEU A 8 -0.70 3.21 10.41
N ASP A 9 -1.78 2.45 10.22
CA ASP A 9 -3.04 2.62 10.98
C ASP A 9 -2.82 2.63 12.50
N GLN A 10 -2.10 1.65 13.03
CA GLN A 10 -1.85 1.55 14.47
C GLN A 10 -1.01 2.72 14.99
N LYS A 11 -0.08 3.25 14.18
CA LYS A 11 0.69 4.44 14.55
C LYS A 11 -0.18 5.70 14.57
N ILE A 12 -1.10 5.83 13.62
CA ILE A 12 -2.06 6.95 13.61
C ILE A 12 -3.01 6.88 14.80
N LEU A 13 -3.51 5.69 15.14
CA LEU A 13 -4.32 5.49 16.34
C LEU A 13 -3.53 5.86 17.61
N LEU A 14 -2.26 5.46 17.69
CA LEU A 14 -1.38 5.84 18.81
C LEU A 14 -1.21 7.36 18.92
N ILE A 15 -1.05 8.06 17.80
CA ILE A 15 -0.94 9.53 17.76
C ILE A 15 -2.26 10.18 18.20
N LYS A 16 -3.42 9.66 17.77
CA LYS A 16 -4.73 10.14 18.20
C LYS A 16 -4.94 9.97 19.71
N ASP A 17 -4.66 8.77 20.22
CA ASP A 17 -4.73 8.47 21.66
C ASP A 17 -3.82 9.37 22.53
N SER A 18 -2.74 9.89 21.95
CA SER A 18 -1.85 10.84 22.63
C SER A 18 -2.39 12.27 22.65
N ASN A 19 -3.29 12.63 21.75
CA ASN A 19 -3.78 14.00 21.56
C ASN A 19 -5.19 14.24 22.13
N ASP A 20 -5.96 13.17 22.41
CA ASP A 20 -7.29 13.32 23.03
C ASP A 20 -7.21 14.04 24.38
N GLY A 21 -8.30 14.69 24.80
CA GLY A 21 -8.38 15.69 25.88
C GLY A 21 -7.85 15.33 27.28
N ASN A 22 -7.23 14.16 27.46
CA ASN A 22 -6.35 13.81 28.57
C ASN A 22 -5.30 12.74 28.14
N GLY A 23 -4.56 13.04 27.07
CA GLY A 23 -3.79 12.11 26.25
C GLY A 23 -2.98 11.05 27.02
N LEU A 24 -2.97 9.83 26.50
CA LEU A 24 -2.25 8.74 27.16
C LEU A 24 -0.74 9.04 27.22
N SER A 25 -0.16 8.91 28.42
CA SER A 25 1.30 8.98 28.57
C SER A 25 2.02 7.94 27.71
N VAL A 26 3.27 8.21 27.34
CA VAL A 26 4.14 7.28 26.58
C VAL A 26 4.16 5.88 27.19
N ARG A 27 4.09 5.75 28.52
CA ARG A 27 4.01 4.47 29.21
C ARG A 27 2.70 3.74 28.90
N LYS A 28 1.55 4.41 29.06
CA LYS A 28 0.23 3.82 28.78
C LYS A 28 0.08 3.45 27.29
N LEU A 29 0.64 4.26 26.38
CA LEU A 29 0.68 3.95 24.96
C LEU A 29 1.53 2.71 24.67
N ALA A 30 2.71 2.61 25.28
CA ALA A 30 3.58 1.44 25.11
C ALA A 30 2.90 0.14 25.58
N GLU A 31 2.18 0.19 26.71
CA GLU A 31 1.39 -0.94 27.23
C GLU A 31 0.21 -1.28 26.30
N LYS A 32 -0.60 -0.28 25.89
CA LYS A 32 -1.78 -0.47 25.01
C LYS A 32 -1.40 -1.10 23.66
N TYR A 33 -0.29 -0.66 23.07
CA TYR A 33 0.15 -1.11 21.74
C TYR A 33 1.19 -2.25 21.79
N SER A 34 1.52 -2.78 22.97
CA SER A 34 2.51 -3.85 23.14
C SER A 34 3.87 -3.55 22.48
N ILE A 35 4.38 -2.33 22.68
CA ILE A 35 5.68 -1.86 22.17
C ILE A 35 6.57 -1.31 23.29
N SER A 36 7.84 -1.02 23.00
CA SER A 36 8.72 -0.35 23.97
C SER A 36 8.34 1.12 24.14
N LYS A 37 8.60 1.70 25.32
CA LYS A 37 8.47 3.15 25.58
C LYS A 37 9.26 3.99 24.57
N SER A 38 10.47 3.54 24.21
CA SER A 38 11.28 4.19 23.19
C SER A 38 10.64 4.18 21.80
N SER A 39 9.94 3.09 21.44
CA SER A 39 9.20 3.02 20.18
C SER A 39 8.00 3.96 20.19
N ALA A 40 7.22 3.99 21.28
CA ALA A 40 6.09 4.91 21.42
C ALA A 40 6.54 6.38 21.32
N ALA A 41 7.60 6.75 22.05
CA ALA A 41 8.18 8.09 21.97
C ALA A 41 8.65 8.45 20.55
N SER A 42 9.39 7.55 19.90
CA SER A 42 9.86 7.77 18.52
C SER A 42 8.71 7.93 17.52
N ILE A 43 7.59 7.22 17.72
CA ILE A 43 6.40 7.37 16.87
C ILE A 43 5.80 8.78 17.04
N LEU A 44 5.70 9.27 18.27
CA LEU A 44 5.17 10.61 18.55
C LEU A 44 6.06 11.72 18.00
N THR A 45 7.39 11.56 18.06
CA THR A 45 8.34 12.50 17.43
C THR A 45 8.11 12.61 15.93
N ARG A 46 7.85 11.48 15.27
CA ARG A 46 7.67 11.39 13.80
C ARG A 46 6.20 11.50 13.37
N ARG A 47 5.33 12.06 14.21
CA ARG A 47 3.88 12.08 13.98
C ARG A 47 3.46 12.74 12.67
N ALA A 48 4.13 13.83 12.28
CA ALA A 48 3.83 14.57 11.06
C ALA A 48 4.12 13.73 9.81
N GLU A 49 5.24 12.99 9.80
CA GLU A 49 5.58 12.05 8.73
C GLU A 49 4.49 10.99 8.57
N TYR A 50 4.05 10.38 9.68
CA TYR A 50 3.01 9.35 9.63
C TYR A 50 1.65 9.90 9.19
N GLN A 51 1.27 11.11 9.63
CA GLN A 51 0.05 11.76 9.18
C GLN A 51 0.08 12.08 7.69
N ASN A 52 1.21 12.60 7.18
CA ASN A 52 1.40 12.83 5.76
C ASN A 52 1.33 11.52 4.97
N ASP A 53 2.05 10.49 5.42
CA ASP A 53 1.99 9.15 4.81
C ASP A 53 0.57 8.59 4.82
N TYR A 54 -0.23 8.84 5.87
CA TYR A 54 -1.61 8.38 5.93
C TYR A 54 -2.54 9.06 4.92
N LEU A 55 -2.25 10.31 4.57
CA LEU A 55 -3.00 11.07 3.57
C LEU A 55 -2.59 10.70 2.14
N THR A 56 -1.30 10.42 1.91
CA THR A 56 -0.75 10.19 0.56
C THR A 56 -0.71 8.71 0.16
N ASN A 57 -0.73 7.77 1.10
CA ASN A 57 -0.55 6.35 0.80
C ASN A 57 -1.90 5.66 0.54
N THR A 58 -2.04 5.04 -0.63
CA THR A 58 -3.26 4.35 -1.08
C THR A 58 -3.58 3.11 -0.25
N ASN A 59 -2.58 2.50 0.42
CA ASN A 59 -2.78 1.35 1.32
C ASN A 59 -2.30 1.61 2.76
N LYS A 60 -3.26 1.79 3.67
CA LYS A 60 -3.06 2.06 5.10
C LYS A 60 -2.52 0.86 5.90
N GLY A 61 -2.61 -0.35 5.34
CA GLY A 61 -2.07 -1.58 5.92
C GLY A 61 -0.55 -1.75 5.74
N VAL A 62 0.10 -0.87 4.97
CA VAL A 62 1.53 -0.96 4.68
C VAL A 62 2.37 -0.71 5.94
N LYS A 63 3.22 -1.69 6.29
CA LYS A 63 4.08 -1.65 7.50
C LYS A 63 5.39 -0.87 7.31
N ARG A 64 5.77 -0.54 6.06
CA ARG A 64 7.03 0.16 5.71
C ARG A 64 6.89 0.91 4.39
N LYS A 65 7.29 2.19 4.38
CA LYS A 65 7.61 2.93 3.15
C LYS A 65 8.90 2.39 2.52
N LEU A 66 9.06 2.60 1.22
CA LEU A 66 10.36 2.51 0.57
C LEU A 66 11.28 3.58 1.21
N LYS A 67 12.49 3.18 1.58
CA LYS A 67 13.46 4.08 2.23
C LYS A 67 14.28 4.89 1.24
N ASP A 68 14.23 4.51 -0.03
CA ASP A 68 15.06 5.00 -1.10
C ASP A 68 14.22 5.89 -2.01
N ASP A 69 14.71 7.11 -2.26
CA ASP A 69 14.00 8.14 -3.02
C ASP A 69 13.77 7.71 -4.47
N LYS A 70 14.80 7.12 -5.10
CA LYS A 70 14.69 6.55 -6.45
C LYS A 70 13.69 5.40 -6.51
N GLY A 71 13.74 4.48 -5.55
CA GLY A 71 12.80 3.37 -5.44
C GLY A 71 11.36 3.83 -5.25
N GLN A 72 11.14 4.92 -4.50
CA GLN A 72 9.82 5.54 -4.36
C GLN A 72 9.37 6.16 -5.68
N HIS A 73 10.23 6.92 -6.36
CA HIS A 73 9.91 7.53 -7.64
C HIS A 73 9.53 6.46 -8.71
N ILE A 74 10.30 5.37 -8.81
CA ILE A 74 10.00 4.26 -9.71
C ILE A 74 8.63 3.64 -9.40
N ASP A 75 8.30 3.49 -8.11
CA ASP A 75 7.02 2.95 -7.66
C ASP A 75 5.84 3.85 -8.06
N GLU A 76 5.98 5.15 -7.87
CA GLU A 76 4.95 6.16 -8.17
C GLU A 76 4.70 6.28 -9.68
N VAL A 77 5.77 6.46 -10.48
CA VAL A 77 5.67 6.59 -11.95
C VAL A 77 5.10 5.31 -12.57
N LEU A 78 5.51 4.12 -12.09
CA LEU A 78 4.97 2.87 -12.59
C LEU A 78 3.47 2.73 -12.27
N PHE A 79 3.04 3.17 -11.08
CA PHE A 79 1.64 3.10 -10.70
C PHE A 79 0.77 4.07 -11.51
N GLU A 80 1.26 5.28 -11.79
CA GLU A 80 0.60 6.22 -12.70
C GLU A 80 0.46 5.63 -14.11
N TRP A 81 1.55 5.07 -14.65
CA TRP A 81 1.51 4.40 -15.94
C TRP A 81 0.51 3.23 -15.96
N PHE A 82 0.51 2.40 -14.91
CA PHE A 82 -0.41 1.26 -14.78
C PHE A 82 -1.87 1.73 -14.76
N THR A 83 -2.21 2.74 -13.95
CA THR A 83 -3.58 3.27 -13.87
C THR A 83 -4.03 3.85 -15.21
N ALA A 84 -3.14 4.54 -15.94
CA ALA A 84 -3.42 5.02 -17.30
C ALA A 84 -3.70 3.89 -18.30
N GLN A 85 -2.99 2.75 -18.22
CA GLN A 85 -3.28 1.59 -19.07
C GLN A 85 -4.60 0.92 -18.69
N ARG A 86 -4.89 0.83 -17.39
CA ARG A 86 -6.15 0.27 -16.87
C ARG A 86 -7.35 1.08 -17.31
N ALA A 87 -7.24 2.40 -17.32
CA ALA A 87 -8.28 3.30 -17.83
C ALA A 87 -8.59 3.06 -19.32
N LYS A 88 -7.63 2.54 -20.08
CA LYS A 88 -7.79 2.13 -21.49
C LYS A 88 -8.24 0.68 -21.65
N HIS A 89 -8.62 0.00 -20.57
CA HIS A 89 -8.97 -1.42 -20.54
C HIS A 89 -7.87 -2.37 -21.02
N ILE A 90 -6.60 -1.93 -21.00
CA ILE A 90 -5.47 -2.77 -21.43
C ILE A 90 -5.10 -3.72 -20.28
N PRO A 91 -5.06 -5.06 -20.51
CA PRO A 91 -4.56 -6.00 -19.52
C PRO A 91 -3.04 -5.88 -19.41
N ILE A 92 -2.53 -5.73 -18.19
CA ILE A 92 -1.09 -5.60 -17.93
C ILE A 92 -0.63 -6.82 -17.13
N SER A 93 0.31 -7.56 -17.71
CA SER A 93 0.90 -8.74 -17.08
C SER A 93 1.98 -8.40 -16.06
N GLY A 94 2.28 -9.35 -15.17
CA GLY A 94 3.40 -9.21 -14.23
C GLY A 94 4.75 -8.96 -14.91
N PRO A 95 5.14 -9.75 -15.93
CA PRO A 95 6.37 -9.52 -16.69
C PRO A 95 6.40 -8.14 -17.35
N LEU A 96 5.28 -7.65 -17.89
CA LEU A 96 5.20 -6.33 -18.50
C LEU A 96 5.38 -5.21 -17.46
N LEU A 97 4.80 -5.35 -16.26
CA LEU A 97 5.05 -4.44 -15.14
C LEU A 97 6.53 -4.41 -14.74
N GLN A 98 7.19 -5.57 -14.69
CA GLN A 98 8.61 -5.66 -14.34
C GLN A 98 9.48 -5.00 -15.40
N GLU A 99 9.16 -5.20 -16.68
CA GLU A 99 9.88 -4.57 -17.79
C GLU A 99 9.74 -3.05 -17.74
N LYS A 100 8.51 -2.54 -17.59
CA LYS A 100 8.29 -1.10 -17.46
C LYS A 100 8.97 -0.50 -16.23
N ALA A 101 9.02 -1.24 -15.11
CA ALA A 101 9.74 -0.82 -13.92
C ALA A 101 11.25 -0.67 -14.17
N ARG A 102 11.86 -1.58 -14.94
CA ARG A 102 13.29 -1.49 -15.29
C ARG A 102 13.58 -0.30 -16.20
N GLN A 103 12.71 -0.03 -17.17
CA GLN A 103 12.84 1.15 -18.04
C GLN A 103 12.80 2.45 -17.22
N ILE A 104 11.85 2.58 -16.29
CA ILE A 104 11.77 3.76 -15.42
C ILE A 104 13.02 3.85 -14.53
N ALA A 105 13.56 2.73 -14.05
CA ALA A 105 14.78 2.72 -13.25
C ALA A 105 16.00 3.20 -14.05
N GLU A 106 16.13 2.78 -15.31
CA GLU A 106 17.17 3.24 -16.23
C GLU A 106 17.04 4.75 -16.52
N GLU A 107 15.82 5.24 -16.73
CA GLU A 107 15.52 6.68 -16.86
C GLU A 107 15.93 7.47 -15.60
N CYS A 108 15.92 6.83 -14.42
CA CYS A 108 16.39 7.39 -13.14
C CYS A 108 17.91 7.23 -12.91
N GLY A 109 18.65 6.74 -13.91
CA GLY A 109 20.08 6.53 -13.85
C GLY A 109 20.50 5.37 -12.95
N LEU A 110 19.64 4.36 -12.76
CA LEU A 110 20.02 3.10 -12.09
C LEU A 110 20.53 2.10 -13.14
N GLN A 111 21.64 1.44 -12.82
CA GLN A 111 22.16 0.35 -13.63
C GLN A 111 21.30 -0.91 -13.45
N PRO A 112 21.28 -1.83 -14.44
CA PRO A 112 20.48 -3.06 -14.37
C PRO A 112 20.77 -3.97 -13.16
N ASP A 113 21.97 -3.91 -12.60
CA ASP A 113 22.36 -4.63 -11.39
C ASP A 113 21.82 -4.00 -10.10
N GLU A 114 21.54 -2.68 -10.10
CA GLU A 114 21.00 -1.94 -8.97
C GLU A 114 19.49 -2.16 -8.82
N PHE A 115 18.75 -2.29 -9.92
CA PHE A 115 17.29 -2.50 -9.91
C PHE A 115 16.82 -3.63 -10.82
N LYS A 116 16.50 -4.77 -10.20
CA LYS A 116 16.14 -6.01 -10.94
C LYS A 116 14.64 -6.16 -11.25
N ALA A 117 13.78 -5.34 -10.66
CA ALA A 117 12.32 -5.54 -10.67
C ALA A 117 11.92 -6.99 -10.32
N SER A 118 12.53 -7.58 -9.28
CA SER A 118 12.35 -9.01 -8.96
C SER A 118 10.90 -9.37 -8.63
N ASN A 119 10.56 -10.67 -8.64
CA ASN A 119 9.21 -11.14 -8.26
C ASN A 119 8.79 -10.66 -6.87
N GLY A 120 9.72 -10.64 -5.91
CA GLY A 120 9.47 -10.12 -4.56
C GLY A 120 9.31 -8.60 -4.51
N TRP A 121 9.86 -7.86 -5.48
CA TRP A 121 9.58 -6.42 -5.63
C TRP A 121 8.19 -6.20 -6.22
N LEU A 122 7.84 -6.94 -7.29
CA LEU A 122 6.52 -6.88 -7.95
C LEU A 122 5.39 -7.21 -6.97
N GLU A 123 5.54 -8.25 -6.15
CA GLU A 123 4.54 -8.61 -5.13
C GLU A 123 4.33 -7.46 -4.14
N LYS A 124 5.41 -6.80 -3.71
CA LYS A 124 5.31 -5.64 -2.82
C LYS A 124 4.68 -4.43 -3.51
N PHE A 125 4.99 -4.17 -4.78
CA PHE A 125 4.35 -3.14 -5.59
C PHE A 125 2.84 -3.36 -5.64
N ARG A 126 2.41 -4.58 -6.00
CA ARG A 126 0.99 -4.94 -6.03
C ARG A 126 0.31 -4.78 -4.68
N ASN A 127 0.96 -5.24 -3.62
CA ASN A 127 0.44 -5.09 -2.26
C ASN A 127 0.32 -3.62 -1.83
N ARG A 128 1.30 -2.76 -2.16
CA ARG A 128 1.25 -1.32 -1.88
C ARG A 128 0.06 -0.66 -2.58
N HIS A 129 -0.19 -1.04 -3.82
CA HIS A 129 -1.21 -0.42 -4.67
C HIS A 129 -2.54 -1.18 -4.73
N MET A 130 -2.72 -2.19 -3.87
CA MET A 130 -3.92 -3.04 -3.81
C MET A 130 -4.31 -3.66 -5.17
N ILE A 131 -3.30 -3.98 -5.99
CA ILE A 131 -3.50 -4.60 -7.30
C ILE A 131 -3.72 -6.10 -7.10
N GLY A 132 -4.97 -6.55 -7.24
CA GLY A 132 -5.34 -7.95 -7.13
C GLY A 132 -4.83 -8.80 -8.29
N TYR A 133 -4.69 -10.11 -8.05
CA TYR A 133 -4.27 -11.10 -9.06
C TYR A 133 -5.30 -11.34 -10.17
N ARG A 134 -6.50 -10.76 -10.10
CA ARG A 134 -7.53 -10.92 -11.13
C ARG A 134 -7.26 -10.03 -12.34
N GLN A 135 -6.27 -10.40 -13.14
CA GLN A 135 -6.43 -10.39 -14.59
C GLN A 135 -5.37 -11.27 -15.26
N ILE A 136 -5.78 -11.95 -16.33
CA ILE A 136 -5.05 -12.87 -17.21
C ILE A 136 -5.30 -14.36 -16.87
N SER A 137 -6.52 -14.78 -17.18
CA SER A 137 -6.75 -16.06 -17.87
C SER A 137 -7.75 -15.74 -18.97
N ASP A 138 -7.27 -15.17 -20.07
CA ASP A 138 -8.05 -14.98 -21.30
C ASP A 138 -7.96 -16.22 -22.20
N GLU A 139 -8.09 -17.40 -21.60
CA GLU A 139 -8.39 -18.64 -22.31
C GLU A 139 -9.25 -19.48 -21.38
N SER A 140 -10.55 -19.17 -21.35
CA SER A 140 -11.66 -20.13 -21.24
C SER A 140 -12.95 -19.35 -21.10
N ALA A 141 -13.67 -19.26 -22.21
CA ALA A 141 -15.09 -18.95 -22.21
C ALA A 141 -15.81 -19.88 -21.22
N SER A 142 -16.30 -19.32 -20.13
CA SER A 142 -17.34 -19.94 -19.32
C SER A 142 -18.00 -18.84 -18.49
N VAL A 143 -19.09 -18.32 -19.05
CA VAL A 143 -20.10 -17.63 -18.27
C VAL A 143 -20.61 -18.63 -17.23
N CYS A 144 -20.18 -18.47 -15.98
CA CYS A 144 -20.93 -19.00 -14.84
C CYS A 144 -21.63 -17.81 -14.17
N THR A 145 -22.89 -17.67 -14.56
CA THR A 145 -23.90 -16.80 -13.99
C THR A 145 -24.07 -17.08 -12.50
N THR A 146 -23.41 -16.32 -11.63
CA THR A 146 -23.94 -16.10 -10.29
C THR A 146 -23.67 -14.65 -9.88
N THR A 147 -24.79 -13.92 -9.92
CA THR A 147 -25.13 -12.72 -9.16
C THR A 147 -24.55 -11.35 -9.52
N THR A 148 -24.77 -10.96 -10.78
CA THR A 148 -25.03 -9.54 -11.12
C THR A 148 -26.38 -9.06 -10.54
N GLU A 149 -27.30 -9.97 -10.23
CA GLU A 149 -28.63 -9.68 -9.64
C GLU A 149 -28.56 -9.32 -8.13
N GLU A 150 -27.62 -9.89 -7.35
CA GLU A 150 -27.45 -9.51 -5.93
C GLU A 150 -26.96 -8.08 -5.74
N TRP A 151 -26.18 -7.56 -6.69
CA TRP A 151 -25.68 -6.19 -6.63
C TRP A 151 -26.75 -5.16 -6.96
N LYS A 152 -27.75 -5.50 -7.79
CA LYS A 152 -28.91 -4.65 -8.03
C LYS A 152 -29.85 -4.58 -6.83
N HIS A 153 -30.06 -5.68 -6.12
CA HIS A 153 -30.93 -5.71 -4.92
C HIS A 153 -30.37 -4.92 -3.72
N ARG A 154 -29.04 -4.81 -3.58
CA ARG A 154 -28.40 -4.02 -2.51
C ARG A 154 -28.43 -2.51 -2.74
N LEU A 155 -28.56 -2.05 -3.98
CA LEU A 155 -28.63 -0.61 -4.30
C LEU A 155 -30.03 -0.03 -4.12
N LEU A 156 -31.08 -0.83 -4.32
CA LEU A 156 -32.48 -0.39 -4.14
C LEU A 156 -32.93 -0.30 -2.68
N THR A 157 -32.21 -0.91 -1.74
CA THR A 157 -32.53 -0.86 -0.29
C THR A 157 -31.90 0.33 0.44
N ILE A 158 -31.05 1.12 -0.21
CA ILE A 158 -30.38 2.29 0.39
C ILE A 158 -31.07 3.60 -0.04
N ILE A 159 -31.96 3.56 -1.04
CA ILE A 159 -32.67 4.74 -1.55
C ILE A 159 -34.19 4.60 -1.37
N ASN A 160 -34.62 4.05 -0.23
CA ASN A 160 -35.99 4.26 0.27
C ASN A 160 -36.03 4.26 1.79
#